data_AF-A0A3R9WP31-F1
#
_entry.id   AF-A0A3R9WP31-F1
#
_cell.length_a   1.000
_cell.length_b   1.000
_cell.length_c   1.000
_cell.angle_alpha   90.00
_cell.angle_beta   90.00
_cell.angle_gamma   90.00
#
_symmetry.space_group_name_H-M   'P 1'
#
loop_
_entity.id
_entity.type
_entity.pdbx_description
1 polymer ?
#
loop_
_entity_poly.entity_id
_entity_poly.type
_entity_poly.pdbx_seq_one_letter_code
_entity_poly.pdbx_strand_id
1 'polypeptide(L)'
;MTAYAIARLNTETPHAEVVEYIERIPATFEPYGGRFLVHGTVHEVKEGNWPGAVVMIGFPGIAEARAWWDSAAYQEIAPLRYRHMPADIVLVEGVPVGYDSAATANALRESMAAAAAAAAAAAAAAAAASAASADASAE
;
A
#
# COMPACT_ATOMS: atom_id res chain seq x y z
N MET A 1 -9.42 -11.86 4.23
CA MET A 1 -9.50 -10.74 5.19
C MET A 1 -10.02 -9.53 4.45
N THR A 2 -10.70 -8.59 5.10
CA THR A 2 -11.18 -7.36 4.42
C THR A 2 -10.01 -6.68 3.70
N ALA A 3 -10.24 -6.19 2.49
CA ALA A 3 -9.25 -5.40 1.76
C ALA A 3 -9.75 -3.98 1.54
N TYR A 4 -8.81 -3.08 1.24
CA TYR A 4 -9.09 -1.66 1.11
C TYR A 4 -8.48 -1.11 -0.17
N ALA A 5 -9.27 -0.34 -0.91
CA ALA A 5 -8.76 0.64 -1.85
C ALA A 5 -8.65 1.98 -1.13
N ILE A 6 -7.43 2.53 -1.05
CA ILE A 6 -7.16 3.80 -0.37
C ILE A 6 -6.62 4.77 -1.41
N ALA A 7 -7.25 5.93 -1.53
CA ALA A 7 -6.85 6.98 -2.43
C ALA A 7 -6.56 8.28 -1.68
N ARG A 8 -5.40 8.87 -1.96
CA ARG A 8 -5.10 10.27 -1.67
C ARG A 8 -5.31 11.06 -2.96
N LEU A 9 -6.29 11.94 -2.98
CA LEU A 9 -6.71 12.69 -4.17
C LEU A 9 -6.21 14.13 -4.08
N ASN A 10 -5.43 14.58 -5.06
CA ASN A 10 -5.07 15.99 -5.16
C ASN A 10 -6.23 16.75 -5.81
N THR A 11 -6.98 17.50 -5.02
CA THR A 11 -8.18 18.23 -5.46
C THR A 11 -7.80 19.66 -5.83
N GLU A 12 -7.56 19.94 -7.11
CA GLU A 12 -7.10 21.28 -7.52
C GLU A 12 -8.18 22.16 -8.17
N THR A 13 -9.28 21.64 -8.70
CA THR A 13 -10.50 22.39 -9.07
C THR A 13 -11.63 21.40 -9.40
N PRO A 14 -12.92 21.67 -9.11
CA PRO A 14 -14.02 20.81 -9.55
C PRO A 14 -14.09 20.72 -11.08
N HIS A 15 -14.17 19.50 -11.63
CA HIS A 15 -14.32 19.24 -13.07
C HIS A 15 -15.58 18.40 -13.33
N ALA A 16 -16.31 18.67 -14.41
CA ALA A 16 -17.58 17.99 -14.70
C ALA A 16 -17.41 16.46 -14.83
N GLU A 17 -16.35 15.98 -15.50
CA GLU A 17 -16.04 14.54 -15.59
C GLU A 17 -15.77 13.91 -14.21
N VAL A 18 -15.18 14.66 -13.26
CA VAL A 18 -14.97 14.14 -11.90
C VAL A 18 -16.31 13.98 -11.17
N VAL A 19 -17.26 14.89 -11.40
CA VAL A 19 -18.62 14.76 -10.84
C VAL A 19 -19.30 13.51 -11.41
N GLU A 20 -19.24 13.31 -12.72
CA GLU A 20 -19.79 12.11 -13.37
C GLU A 20 -19.12 10.82 -12.84
N TYR A 21 -17.80 10.83 -12.63
CA TYR A 21 -17.09 9.72 -12.00
C TYR A 21 -17.63 9.40 -10.60
N ILE A 22 -17.84 10.42 -9.76
CA ILE A 22 -18.36 10.27 -8.40
C ILE A 22 -19.78 9.69 -8.41
N GLU A 23 -20.61 10.07 -9.38
CA GLU A 23 -21.96 9.52 -9.55
C GLU A 23 -21.94 8.04 -9.96
N ARG A 24 -21.00 7.66 -10.84
CA ARG A 24 -20.94 6.31 -11.44
C ARG A 24 -20.17 5.28 -10.62
N ILE A 25 -19.19 5.73 -9.82
CA ILE A 25 -18.27 4.81 -9.12
C ILE A 25 -18.97 3.77 -8.22
N PRO A 26 -20.05 4.05 -7.46
CA PRO A 26 -20.65 3.05 -6.58
C PRO A 26 -21.10 1.80 -7.31
N ALA A 27 -21.76 1.97 -8.46
CA ALA A 27 -22.26 0.87 -9.28
C ALA A 27 -21.12 -0.05 -9.80
N THR A 28 -19.88 0.42 -9.81
CA THR A 28 -18.74 -0.39 -10.26
C THR A 28 -18.22 -1.34 -9.18
N PHE A 29 -18.23 -0.95 -7.90
CA PHE A 29 -17.66 -1.77 -6.82
C PHE A 29 -18.70 -2.55 -6.01
N GLU A 30 -19.96 -2.12 -5.97
CA GLU A 30 -21.02 -2.78 -5.21
C GLU A 30 -21.20 -4.27 -5.59
N PRO A 31 -21.13 -4.67 -6.89
CA PRO A 31 -21.20 -6.08 -7.28
C PRO A 31 -20.06 -6.95 -6.70
N TYR A 32 -18.95 -6.34 -6.33
CA TYR A 32 -17.78 -7.00 -5.72
C TYR A 32 -17.84 -6.97 -4.18
N GLY A 33 -18.98 -6.56 -3.60
CA GLY A 33 -19.15 -6.37 -2.15
C GLY A 33 -18.43 -5.13 -1.61
N GLY A 34 -18.00 -4.23 -2.50
CA GLY A 34 -17.38 -2.97 -2.14
C GLY A 34 -18.35 -2.01 -1.44
N ARG A 35 -17.85 -1.20 -0.52
CA ARG A 35 -18.60 -0.08 0.08
C ARG A 35 -17.67 1.07 0.47
N PHE A 36 -18.17 2.30 0.41
CA PHE A 36 -17.41 3.44 0.94
C PHE A 36 -17.25 3.32 2.47
N LEU A 37 -16.04 3.64 2.93
CA LEU A 37 -15.69 3.83 4.34
C LEU A 37 -15.33 5.30 4.62
N VAL A 38 -14.69 5.96 3.65
CA VAL A 38 -14.34 7.39 3.67
C VAL A 38 -14.55 7.93 2.26
N HIS A 39 -15.16 9.10 2.10
CA HIS A 39 -15.32 9.74 0.80
C HIS A 39 -15.17 11.26 0.90
N GLY A 40 -13.93 11.75 0.92
CA GLY A 40 -13.62 13.18 0.88
C GLY A 40 -14.09 13.98 2.09
N THR A 41 -14.27 13.33 3.24
CA THR A 41 -14.59 14.01 4.52
C THR A 41 -13.39 14.81 5.01
N VAL A 42 -13.64 15.93 5.71
CA VAL A 42 -12.58 16.75 6.31
C VAL A 42 -11.73 15.89 7.26
N HIS A 43 -10.42 15.83 7.02
CA HIS A 43 -9.46 15.13 7.87
C HIS A 43 -8.67 16.11 8.75
N GLU A 44 -8.24 15.61 9.91
CA GLU A 44 -7.31 16.31 10.79
C GLU A 44 -5.93 15.68 10.69
N VAL A 45 -4.92 16.47 10.33
CA VAL A 45 -3.53 16.01 10.26
C VAL A 45 -2.91 16.10 11.65
N LYS A 46 -2.67 14.93 12.27
CA LYS A 46 -2.03 14.85 13.59
C LYS A 46 -0.51 14.99 13.53
N GLU A 47 0.12 14.45 12.49
CA GLU A 47 1.57 14.50 12.26
C GLU A 47 1.87 14.61 10.76
N GLY A 48 2.96 15.31 10.40
CA GLY A 48 3.42 15.45 9.02
C GLY A 48 2.58 16.41 8.17
N ASN A 49 2.55 16.15 6.86
CA ASN A 49 1.78 16.93 5.89
C ASN A 49 0.94 15.98 5.01
N TRP A 50 -0.37 16.22 4.95
CA TRP A 50 -1.28 15.43 4.13
C TRP A 50 -2.11 16.36 3.22
N PRO A 51 -1.59 16.71 2.04
CA PRO A 51 -2.35 17.47 1.06
C PRO A 51 -3.40 16.58 0.39
N GLY A 52 -4.55 17.17 0.06
CA GLY A 52 -5.62 16.50 -0.68
C GLY A 52 -6.59 15.71 0.20
N ALA A 53 -7.56 15.07 -0.46
CA ALA A 53 -8.65 14.34 0.18
C ALA A 53 -8.32 12.85 0.36
N VAL A 54 -8.98 12.20 1.32
CA VAL A 54 -8.91 10.74 1.53
C VAL A 54 -10.20 10.08 1.04
N VAL A 55 -10.07 9.01 0.26
CA VAL A 55 -11.17 8.10 -0.09
C VAL A 55 -10.76 6.68 0.25
N MET A 56 -11.69 5.92 0.84
CA MET A 56 -11.49 4.53 1.21
C MET A 56 -12.71 3.69 0.82
N ILE A 57 -12.49 2.59 0.12
CA ILE A 57 -13.50 1.58 -0.22
C ILE A 57 -13.07 0.25 0.41
N GLY A 58 -13.96 -0.38 1.16
CA GLY A 58 -13.73 -1.68 1.78
C GLY A 58 -14.36 -2.81 0.98
N PHE A 59 -13.64 -3.92 0.83
CA PHE A 59 -14.05 -5.13 0.11
C PHE A 59 -13.96 -6.38 1.03
N PRO A 60 -14.70 -7.46 0.74
CA PRO A 60 -14.59 -8.71 1.50
C PRO A 60 -13.18 -9.31 1.50
N GLY A 61 -12.43 -9.09 0.41
CA GLY A 61 -11.07 -9.57 0.21
C GLY A 61 -10.31 -8.85 -0.90
N ILE A 62 -9.01 -9.14 -0.97
CA ILE A 62 -8.11 -8.50 -1.94
C ILE A 62 -8.38 -8.98 -3.37
N ALA A 63 -8.93 -10.18 -3.53
CA ALA A 63 -9.33 -10.71 -4.82
C ALA A 63 -10.49 -9.90 -5.40
N GLU A 64 -11.49 -9.56 -4.58
CA GLU A 64 -12.64 -8.74 -4.96
C GLU A 64 -12.21 -7.31 -5.30
N ALA A 65 -11.31 -6.72 -4.51
CA ALA A 65 -10.77 -5.39 -4.77
C ALA A 65 -10.02 -5.32 -6.11
N ARG A 66 -9.20 -6.34 -6.43
CA ARG A 66 -8.50 -6.44 -7.71
C ARG A 66 -9.47 -6.67 -8.86
N ALA A 67 -10.43 -7.58 -8.69
CA ALA A 67 -11.43 -7.86 -9.71
C ALA A 67 -12.30 -6.64 -10.03
N TRP A 68 -12.62 -5.81 -9.04
CA TRP A 68 -13.26 -4.51 -9.25
C TRP A 68 -12.35 -3.56 -10.04
N TRP A 69 -11.10 -3.39 -9.59
CA TRP A 69 -10.16 -2.48 -10.24
C TRP A 69 -9.92 -2.85 -11.71
N ASP A 70 -9.79 -4.13 -12.01
CA ASP A 70 -9.56 -4.62 -13.37
C ASP A 70 -10.87 -4.77 -14.18
N SER A 71 -12.02 -4.47 -13.59
CA SER A 71 -13.32 -4.61 -14.26
C SER A 71 -13.50 -3.62 -15.39
N ALA A 72 -14.17 -4.05 -16.47
CA ALA A 72 -14.51 -3.17 -17.59
C ALA A 72 -15.34 -1.95 -17.13
N ALA A 73 -16.26 -2.13 -16.19
CA ALA A 73 -17.10 -1.06 -15.66
C ALA A 73 -16.29 0.02 -14.92
N TYR A 74 -15.30 -0.36 -14.10
CA TYR A 74 -14.43 0.61 -13.45
C TYR A 74 -13.47 1.27 -14.43
N GLN A 75 -12.83 0.48 -15.31
CA GLN A 75 -11.87 0.97 -16.29
C GLN A 75 -12.51 1.95 -17.29
N GLU A 76 -13.79 1.81 -17.59
CA GLU A 76 -14.54 2.76 -18.41
C GLU A 76 -14.60 4.16 -17.78
N ILE A 77 -14.80 4.25 -16.46
CA ILE A 77 -14.99 5.53 -15.77
C ILE A 77 -13.70 6.10 -15.18
N ALA A 78 -12.66 5.29 -14.95
CA ALA A 78 -11.41 5.73 -14.35
C ALA A 78 -10.77 6.96 -15.05
N PRO A 79 -10.78 7.09 -16.40
CA PRO A 79 -10.25 8.26 -17.10
C PRO A 79 -10.94 9.57 -16.75
N LEU A 80 -12.23 9.55 -16.42
CA LEU A 80 -12.98 10.74 -15.98
C LEU A 80 -12.37 11.36 -14.72
N ARG A 81 -11.75 10.55 -13.86
CA ARG A 81 -11.02 11.01 -12.67
C ARG A 81 -9.57 11.34 -12.97
N TYR A 82 -8.79 10.38 -13.47
CA TYR A 82 -7.32 10.52 -13.45
C TYR A 82 -6.79 11.61 -14.40
N ARG A 83 -7.56 12.03 -15.41
CA ARG A 83 -7.21 13.15 -16.30
C ARG A 83 -7.23 14.51 -15.59
N HIS A 84 -8.08 14.66 -14.57
CA HIS A 84 -8.35 15.94 -13.91
C HIS A 84 -7.97 15.96 -12.43
N MET A 85 -7.72 14.79 -11.86
CA MET A 85 -7.45 14.63 -10.44
C MET A 85 -6.33 13.60 -10.22
N PRO A 86 -5.07 14.06 -10.16
CA PRO A 86 -3.96 13.22 -9.76
C PRO A 86 -4.22 12.56 -8.41
N ALA A 87 -3.83 11.30 -8.29
CA ALA A 87 -4.06 10.53 -7.08
C ALA A 87 -3.02 9.45 -6.88
N ASP A 88 -2.72 9.16 -5.62
CA ASP A 88 -2.05 7.94 -5.22
C ASP A 88 -3.11 6.97 -4.74
N ILE A 89 -3.17 5.80 -5.37
CA ILE A 89 -4.17 4.78 -5.05
C ILE A 89 -3.47 3.47 -4.80
N VAL A 90 -3.81 2.82 -3.69
CA VAL A 90 -3.29 1.50 -3.31
C VAL A 90 -4.44 0.55 -3.04
N LEU A 91 -4.24 -0.71 -3.41
CA LEU A 91 -5.05 -1.83 -2.94
C LEU A 91 -4.23 -2.57 -1.89
N VAL A 92 -4.78 -2.74 -0.70
CA VAL A 92 -4.07 -3.34 0.43
C VAL A 92 -4.97 -4.34 1.16
N GLU A 93 -4.41 -5.48 1.53
CA GLU A 93 -5.11 -6.45 2.37
C GLU A 93 -5.06 -5.99 3.82
N GLY A 94 -6.20 -6.09 4.51
CA GLY A 94 -6.32 -5.82 5.92
C GLY A 94 -5.81 -6.97 6.78
N VAL A 95 -5.83 -6.72 8.09
CA VAL A 95 -5.50 -7.72 9.11
C VAL A 95 -6.77 -8.45 9.57
N PRO A 96 -6.66 -9.65 10.17
CA PRO A 96 -7.83 -10.33 10.72
C PRO A 96 -8.40 -9.58 11.93
N VAL A 97 -9.67 -9.86 12.26
CA VAL A 97 -10.27 -9.38 13.50
C VAL A 97 -9.48 -9.93 14.69
N GLY A 98 -9.12 -9.07 15.63
CA GLY A 98 -8.31 -9.44 16.79
C GLY A 98 -6.80 -9.49 16.52
N TYR A 99 -6.33 -8.92 15.40
CA TYR A 99 -4.90 -8.78 15.13
C TYR A 99 -4.15 -8.08 16.27
N ASP A 100 -3.03 -8.68 16.69
CA ASP A 100 -2.11 -8.16 17.70
C ASP A 100 -0.80 -7.72 17.03
N SER A 101 -0.45 -6.44 17.20
CA SER A 101 0.77 -5.85 16.64
C SER A 101 2.05 -6.39 17.30
N ALA A 102 1.98 -7.00 18.49
CA ALA A 102 3.12 -7.61 19.15
C ALA A 102 3.72 -8.77 18.31
N ALA A 103 2.88 -9.52 17.60
CA ALA A 103 3.34 -10.59 16.71
C ALA A 103 4.25 -10.05 15.60
N THR A 104 3.85 -8.95 14.96
CA THR A 104 4.65 -8.27 13.93
C THR A 104 5.94 -7.70 14.50
N ALA A 105 5.90 -7.10 15.69
CA ALA A 105 7.10 -6.61 16.36
C ALA A 105 8.11 -7.74 16.64
N ASN A 106 7.64 -8.91 17.08
CA ASN A 106 8.51 -10.07 17.32
C ASN A 106 9.15 -10.56 16.03
N ALA A 107 8.36 -10.73 14.96
CA ALA A 107 8.87 -11.13 13.65
C ALA A 107 9.93 -10.15 13.11
N LEU A 108 9.74 -8.85 13.30
CA LEU A 108 10.73 -7.84 12.91
C LEU A 108 12.04 -7.97 13.69
N ARG A 109 11.98 -8.18 15.02
CA ARG A 109 13.19 -8.39 15.82
C ARG A 109 13.95 -9.64 15.39
N GLU A 110 13.24 -10.73 15.11
CA GLU A 110 13.84 -11.96 14.60
C GLU A 110 14.52 -11.73 13.24
N SER A 111 13.85 -11.03 12.32
CA SER A 111 14.44 -10.65 11.03
C SER A 111 15.67 -9.76 11.18
N MET A 112 15.66 -8.79 12.09
CA MET A 112 16.80 -7.91 12.36
C MET A 112 17.98 -8.68 12.96
N ALA A 113 17.72 -9.60 13.90
CA ALA A 113 18.75 -10.45 14.48
C ALA A 113 19.37 -11.37 13.44
N ALA A 114 18.55 -11.98 12.57
CA ALA A 114 19.02 -12.80 11.46
C ALA A 114 19.88 -11.99 10.47
N ALA A 115 19.45 -10.78 10.11
CA ALA A 115 20.20 -9.89 9.23
C ALA A 115 21.56 -9.49 9.86
N ALA A 116 21.59 -9.17 11.16
CA ALA A 116 22.81 -8.84 11.88
C ALA A 116 23.77 -10.04 11.94
N ALA A 117 23.27 -11.25 12.21
CA ALA A 117 24.07 -12.46 12.22
C ALA A 117 24.67 -12.78 10.83
N ALA A 118 23.87 -12.64 9.77
CA ALA A 118 24.34 -12.82 8.39
C ALA A 118 25.44 -11.81 8.02
N ALA A 119 25.27 -10.54 8.40
CA ALA A 119 26.28 -9.51 8.19
C ALA A 119 27.58 -9.81 8.95
N ALA A 120 27.50 -10.27 10.21
CA ALA A 120 28.67 -10.66 10.99
C ALA A 120 29.41 -11.86 10.40
N ALA A 121 28.69 -12.89 9.95
CA ALA A 121 29.27 -14.05 9.29
C ALA A 121 29.97 -13.68 7.98
N ALA A 122 29.36 -12.80 7.17
CA ALA A 122 29.97 -12.29 5.94
C ALA A 122 31.27 -11.50 6.23
N ALA A 123 31.27 -10.66 7.27
CA ALA A 123 32.46 -9.92 7.68
C ALA A 123 33.58 -10.85 8.17
N ALA A 124 33.26 -11.89 8.95
CA ALA A 124 34.23 -12.88 9.41
C ALA A 124 34.84 -13.68 8.25
N ALA A 125 34.02 -14.09 7.27
CA ALA A 125 34.49 -14.80 6.08
C ALA A 125 35.43 -13.93 5.23
N ALA A 126 35.10 -12.64 5.05
CA ALA A 126 35.95 -11.68 4.35
C ALA A 126 37.30 -11.48 5.06
N ALA A 127 37.28 -11.38 6.39
CA ALA A 127 38.50 -11.27 7.19
C ALA A 127 39.39 -12.53 7.04
N ALA A 128 38.81 -13.72 7.13
CA ALA A 128 39.53 -14.98 6.95
C ALA A 128 40.14 -15.12 5.56
N ALA A 129 39.43 -14.73 4.50
CA ALA A 129 39.95 -14.73 3.14
C ALA A 129 41.14 -13.76 2.97
N SER A 130 41.07 -12.58 3.58
CA SER A 130 42.17 -11.61 3.52
C SER A 130 43.42 -12.13 4.24
N ALA A 131 43.27 -12.78 5.40
CA ALA A 131 44.38 -13.38 6.13
C ALA A 131 45.07 -14.51 5.33
N ALA A 132 44.29 -15.39 4.69
CA ALA A 132 44.82 -16.46 3.86
C ALA A 132 45.62 -15.95 2.65
N SER A 133 45.20 -14.83 2.04
CA SER A 133 45.92 -14.21 0.92
C SER A 133 47.24 -13.54 1.33
N ALA A 134 47.32 -13.02 2.56
CA ALA A 134 48.53 -12.40 3.08
C ALA A 134 49.62 -13.44 3.39
N ASP A 135 49.24 -14.60 3.94
CA ASP A 135 50.16 -15.69 4.26
C ASP A 135 50.77 -16.32 2.98
N ALA A 136 49.95 -16.52 1.94
CA ALA A 136 50.39 -17.04 0.65
C ALA A 136 51.30 -16.09 -0.16
N SER A 137 51.39 -14.82 0.22
CA SER A 137 52.27 -13.83 -0.43
C SER A 137 53.63 -13.67 0.29
N ALA A 138 53.80 -14.35 1.43
CA ALA A 138 55.01 -14.29 2.25
C ALA A 138 55.96 -15.50 2.03
N GLU A 139 55.53 -16.52 1.29
CA GLU A 139 56.36 -17.60 0.72
C GLU A 139 56.83 -17.27 -0.71
#